data_AF-A0A1X3FG06-F1
#
_entry.id   AF-A0A1X3FG06-F1
#
_cell.length_a   1.000
_cell.length_b   1.000
_cell.length_c   1.000
_cell.angle_alpha   90.00
_cell.angle_beta   90.00
_cell.angle_gamma   90.00
#
_symmetry.space_group_name_H-M   'P 1'
#
loop_
_entity.id
_entity.type
_entity.pdbx_description
1 polymer ?
#
loop_
_entity_poly.entity_id
_entity_poly.type
_entity_poly.pdbx_seq_one_letter_code
_entity_poly.pdbx_strand_id
1 'polypeptide(L)'
;MSDEALPEEVEELVRRYICSVAQLEALLFFHKRPGERFDVESLAARLYAGKIEMADALASLRKDGFLDGEAGIYAFAPRPEMRAVVDSLALAYSRHLIPITHIIHNRPRRIQAFSDAFRIRKD
;
A
#
# COMPACT_ATOMS: atom_id res chain seq x y z
N MET A 1 -15.59 0.76 25.17
CA MET A 1 -14.90 0.24 23.97
C MET A 1 -14.18 1.43 23.40
N SER A 2 -12.88 1.58 23.66
CA SER A 2 -12.17 2.78 23.23
C SER A 2 -12.16 2.81 21.71
N ASP A 3 -12.90 3.76 21.14
CA ASP A 3 -12.65 4.29 19.79
C ASP A 3 -11.24 4.88 19.82
N GLU A 4 -10.23 4.03 19.72
CA GLU A 4 -8.87 4.51 19.53
C GLU A 4 -8.80 5.00 18.09
N ALA A 5 -8.98 6.31 17.95
CA ALA A 5 -8.93 6.99 16.68
C ALA A 5 -7.60 6.70 15.97
N LEU A 6 -7.66 6.57 14.65
CA LEU A 6 -6.46 6.42 13.84
C LEU A 6 -5.54 7.65 14.08
N PRO A 7 -4.23 7.48 14.30
CA PRO A 7 -3.32 8.62 14.42
C PRO A 7 -3.40 9.52 13.19
N GLU A 8 -3.37 10.84 13.38
CA GLU A 8 -3.58 11.84 12.32
C GLU A 8 -2.55 11.68 11.19
N GLU A 9 -1.30 11.41 11.53
CA GLU A 9 -0.23 11.18 10.56
C GLU A 9 -0.45 9.93 9.71
N VAL A 10 -1.08 8.89 10.27
CA VAL A 10 -1.42 7.67 9.55
C VAL A 10 -2.60 7.93 8.62
N GLU A 11 -3.61 8.64 9.10
CA GLU A 11 -4.75 9.05 8.29
C GLU A 11 -4.30 9.89 7.08
N GLU A 12 -3.45 10.90 7.31
CA GLU A 12 -2.93 11.76 6.25
C GLU A 12 -2.07 10.98 5.25
N LEU A 13 -1.20 10.07 5.72
CA LEU A 13 -0.42 9.22 4.83
C LEU A 13 -1.31 8.36 3.93
N VAL A 14 -2.33 7.71 4.49
CA VAL A 14 -3.26 6.88 3.72
C VAL A 14 -4.03 7.74 2.72
N ARG A 15 -4.59 8.87 3.15
CA ARG A 15 -5.33 9.80 2.29
C ARG A 15 -4.48 10.33 1.14
N ARG A 16 -3.21 10.63 1.40
CA ARG A 16 -2.34 11.26 0.42
C ARG A 16 -1.73 10.25 -0.55
N TYR A 17 -1.17 9.16 -0.06
CA TYR A 17 -0.30 8.28 -0.84
C TYR A 17 -0.93 6.94 -1.21
N ILE A 18 -1.88 6.44 -0.41
CA ILE A 18 -2.42 5.09 -0.57
C ILE A 18 -3.78 5.14 -1.30
N CYS A 19 -3.79 4.66 -2.54
CA CYS A 19 -4.96 4.69 -3.42
C CYS A 19 -5.65 3.33 -3.53
N SER A 20 -5.01 2.23 -3.13
CA SER A 20 -5.58 0.89 -3.17
C SER A 20 -5.09 0.02 -2.02
N VAL A 21 -5.84 -1.05 -1.74
CA VAL A 21 -5.43 -2.06 -0.74
C VAL A 21 -4.17 -2.78 -1.19
N ALA A 22 -4.01 -3.07 -2.49
CA ALA A 22 -2.78 -3.68 -3.02
C ALA A 22 -1.54 -2.80 -2.75
N GLN A 23 -1.67 -1.48 -2.87
CA GLN A 23 -0.60 -0.54 -2.56
C GLN A 23 -0.25 -0.51 -1.07
N LEU A 24 -1.27 -0.53 -0.20
CA LEU A 24 -1.08 -0.62 1.24
C LEU A 24 -0.33 -1.90 1.62
N GLU A 25 -0.83 -3.05 1.15
CA GLU A 25 -0.25 -4.36 1.43
C GLU A 25 1.18 -4.47 0.90
N ALA A 26 1.46 -3.94 -0.30
CA ALA A 26 2.81 -3.89 -0.84
C ALA A 26 3.76 -3.08 0.07
N LEU A 27 3.33 -1.88 0.51
CA LEU A 27 4.13 -1.06 1.42
C LEU A 27 4.42 -1.78 2.74
N LEU A 28 3.41 -2.39 3.35
CA LEU A 28 3.55 -3.13 4.60
C LEU A 28 4.38 -4.42 4.44
N PHE A 29 4.29 -5.06 3.28
CA PHE A 29 5.09 -6.24 2.95
C PHE A 29 6.59 -5.91 2.93
N PHE A 30 6.96 -4.82 2.26
CA PHE A 30 8.33 -4.31 2.19
C PHE A 30 8.82 -3.80 3.55
N HIS A 31 7.99 -3.06 4.29
CA HIS A 31 8.31 -2.57 5.61
C HIS A 31 8.71 -3.71 6.58
N LYS A 32 8.02 -4.85 6.52
CA LYS A 32 8.35 -6.05 7.33
C LYS A 32 9.64 -6.76 6.90
N ARG A 33 10.22 -6.40 5.75
CA ARG A 33 11.39 -7.05 5.13
C ARG A 33 12.42 -6.02 4.64
N PRO A 34 12.95 -5.18 5.54
CA PRO A 34 13.93 -4.18 5.15
C PRO A 34 15.17 -4.86 4.56
N GLY A 35 15.58 -4.46 3.35
CA GLY A 35 16.74 -4.99 2.64
C GLY A 35 16.45 -6.14 1.67
N GLU A 36 15.27 -6.76 1.75
CA GLU A 36 14.83 -7.71 0.72
C GLU A 36 14.33 -6.97 -0.53
N ARG A 37 14.47 -7.64 -1.67
CA ARG A 37 14.14 -7.09 -2.98
C ARG A 37 13.15 -8.00 -3.71
N PHE A 38 12.14 -7.41 -4.33
CA PHE A 38 11.09 -8.15 -5.01
C PHE A 38 10.73 -7.54 -6.36
N ASP A 39 10.47 -8.39 -7.34
CA ASP A 39 9.84 -8.02 -8.60
C ASP A 39 8.31 -7.99 -8.47
N VAL A 40 7.65 -7.42 -9.49
CA VAL A 40 6.18 -7.30 -9.58
C VAL A 40 5.49 -8.67 -9.55
N GLU A 41 6.02 -9.66 -10.27
CA GLU A 41 5.38 -10.95 -10.46
C GLU A 41 5.37 -11.78 -9.17
N SER A 42 6.54 -11.88 -8.53
CA SER A 42 6.76 -12.52 -7.24
C SER A 42 5.87 -11.89 -6.17
N LEU A 43 5.77 -10.56 -6.14
CA LEU A 43 4.95 -9.87 -5.14
C LEU A 43 3.46 -10.00 -5.42
N ALA A 44 3.02 -9.86 -6.67
CA ALA A 44 1.62 -10.02 -7.06
C ALA A 44 1.08 -11.41 -6.71
N ALA A 45 1.86 -12.46 -7.00
CA ALA A 45 1.50 -13.84 -6.64
C ALA A 45 1.38 -14.02 -5.12
N ARG A 46 2.33 -13.45 -4.36
CA ARG A 46 2.39 -13.60 -2.90
C ARG A 46 1.31 -12.83 -2.15
N LEU A 47 0.89 -11.69 -2.69
CA LEU A 47 -0.21 -10.87 -2.15
C LEU A 47 -1.56 -11.18 -2.82
N TYR A 48 -1.62 -12.21 -3.68
CA TYR A 48 -2.81 -12.62 -4.40
C TYR A 48 -3.49 -11.47 -5.18
N ALA A 49 -2.70 -10.55 -5.72
CA ALA A 49 -3.15 -9.36 -6.46
C ALA A 49 -2.94 -9.51 -7.97
N GLY A 50 -3.60 -8.66 -8.76
CA GLY A 50 -3.38 -8.60 -10.21
C GLY A 50 -1.98 -8.07 -10.55
N LYS A 51 -1.32 -8.63 -11.57
CA LYS A 51 0.02 -8.16 -12.00
C LYS A 51 0.04 -6.68 -12.39
N ILE A 52 -0.98 -6.22 -13.12
CA ILE A 52 -1.10 -4.82 -13.56
C ILE A 52 -1.31 -3.91 -12.35
N GLU A 53 -2.27 -4.23 -11.49
CA GLU A 53 -2.53 -3.50 -10.24
C GLU A 53 -1.28 -3.41 -9.34
N MET A 54 -0.53 -4.52 -9.21
CA MET A 54 0.70 -4.54 -8.43
C MET A 54 1.80 -3.69 -9.08
N ALA A 55 1.94 -3.71 -10.41
CA ALA A 55 2.89 -2.85 -11.11
C ALA A 55 2.60 -1.37 -10.85
N ASP A 56 1.33 -0.96 -10.96
CA ASP A 56 0.89 0.42 -10.71
C ASP A 56 1.11 0.83 -9.25
N ALA A 57 0.83 -0.08 -8.31
CA ALA A 57 1.08 0.12 -6.89
C ALA A 57 2.56 0.36 -6.58
N LEU A 58 3.46 -0.48 -7.11
CA LEU A 58 4.90 -0.36 -6.88
C LEU A 58 5.49 0.87 -7.56
N ALA A 59 5.06 1.18 -8.78
CA ALA A 59 5.47 2.40 -9.48
C ALA A 59 5.07 3.66 -8.71
N SER A 60 3.85 3.68 -8.15
CA SER A 60 3.36 4.80 -7.33
C SER A 60 4.15 4.93 -6.03
N LEU A 61 4.36 3.84 -5.30
CA LEU A 61 5.15 3.85 -4.06
C LEU A 61 6.60 4.29 -4.28
N ARG A 62 7.22 3.88 -5.40
CA ARG A 62 8.56 4.33 -5.79
C ARG A 62 8.57 5.83 -6.10
N LYS A 63 7.61 6.29 -6.92
CA LYS A 63 7.47 7.71 -7.26
C LYS A 63 7.28 8.59 -6.02
N ASP A 64 6.54 8.11 -5.04
CA ASP A 64 6.26 8.84 -3.81
C ASP A 64 7.38 8.75 -2.76
N GLY A 65 8.42 7.96 -3.04
CA GLY A 65 9.64 7.85 -2.23
C GLY A 65 9.53 6.87 -1.06
N PHE A 66 8.69 5.84 -1.16
CA PHE A 66 8.60 4.74 -0.19
C PHE A 66 9.50 3.55 -0.55
N LEU A 67 9.69 3.35 -1.85
CA LEU A 67 10.50 2.28 -2.40
C LEU A 67 11.61 2.86 -3.26
N ASP A 68 12.75 2.20 -3.25
CA ASP A 68 13.72 2.32 -4.32
C ASP A 68 13.45 1.22 -5.35
N GLY A 69 13.87 1.43 -6.59
CA GLY A 69 13.79 0.37 -7.58
C GLY A 69 14.59 0.65 -8.85
N GLU A 70 15.20 -0.42 -9.35
CA GLU A 70 15.98 -0.46 -10.58
C GLU A 70 15.64 -1.75 -11.34
N ALA A 71 15.56 -1.68 -12.67
CA ALA A 71 15.30 -2.82 -13.55
C ALA A 71 14.06 -3.68 -13.16
N GLY A 72 13.02 -3.06 -12.58
CA GLY A 72 11.79 -3.76 -12.18
C GLY A 72 11.85 -4.49 -10.84
N ILE A 73 12.95 -4.33 -10.10
CA ILE A 73 13.14 -4.84 -8.75
C ILE A 73 12.98 -3.69 -7.75
N TYR A 74 12.17 -3.90 -6.71
CA TYR A 74 11.85 -2.90 -5.70
C TYR A 74 12.36 -3.29 -4.33
N ALA A 75 12.69 -2.30 -3.50
CA ALA A 75 13.15 -2.48 -2.13
C ALA A 75 12.58 -1.41 -1.20
N PHE A 76 12.42 -1.73 0.08
CA PHE A 76 12.00 -0.75 1.08
C PHE A 76 13.09 0.31 1.29
N ALA A 77 12.80 1.55 0.91
CA ALA A 77 13.71 2.69 1.07
C ALA A 77 12.90 4.00 1.22
N PRO A 78 12.11 4.14 2.29
CA PRO A 78 11.33 5.34 2.48
C PRO A 78 12.23 6.54 2.76
N ARG A 79 11.77 7.73 2.36
CA ARG A 79 12.36 8.98 2.85
C ARG A 79 12.41 8.97 4.40
N PRO A 80 13.47 9.53 5.03
CA PRO A 80 13.63 9.46 6.48
C PRO A 80 12.40 9.91 7.28
N GLU A 81 11.74 10.97 6.85
CA GLU A 81 10.54 11.51 7.49
C GLU A 81 9.32 10.61 7.38
N MET A 82 9.25 9.74 6.36
CA MET A 82 8.13 8.83 6.15
C MET A 82 8.28 7.52 6.91
N ARG A 83 9.51 7.17 7.34
CA ARG A 83 9.78 5.87 7.97
C ARG A 83 8.98 5.67 9.25
N ALA A 84 9.02 6.65 10.15
CA ALA A 84 8.27 6.60 11.40
C ALA A 84 6.75 6.52 11.17
N VAL A 85 6.24 7.21 10.14
CA VAL A 85 4.81 7.19 9.81
C VAL A 85 4.39 5.82 9.24
N VAL A 86 5.27 5.17 8.45
CA VAL A 86 5.04 3.80 7.97
C VAL A 86 5.06 2.79 9.13
N ASP A 87 5.93 2.98 10.12
CA ASP A 87 5.95 2.16 11.33
C ASP A 87 4.62 2.30 12.11
N SER A 88 4.13 3.53 12.28
CA SER A 88 2.81 3.81 12.88
C SER A 88 1.67 3.20 12.08
N LEU A 89 1.73 3.27 10.73
CA LEU A 89 0.75 2.66 9.85
C LEU A 89 0.71 1.14 10.03
N ALA A 90 1.87 0.47 10.14
CA ALA A 90 1.92 -0.98 10.33
C ALA A 90 1.28 -1.41 11.66
N LEU A 91 1.50 -0.65 12.73
CA LEU A 91 0.86 -0.86 14.02
C LEU A 91 -0.66 -0.63 13.93
N ALA A 92 -1.07 0.48 13.33
CA ALA A 92 -2.48 0.83 13.17
C ALA A 92 -3.23 -0.18 12.30
N TYR A 93 -2.64 -0.65 11.20
CA TYR A 93 -3.26 -1.62 10.30
C TYR A 93 -3.60 -2.94 10.99
N SER A 94 -2.74 -3.40 11.90
CA SER A 94 -3.00 -4.62 12.68
C SER A 94 -4.18 -4.51 13.66
N ARG A 95 -4.57 -3.28 14.03
CA ARG A 95 -5.60 -2.99 15.04
C ARG A 95 -6.88 -2.38 14.47
N HIS A 96 -6.77 -1.64 13.36
CA HIS A 96 -7.78 -0.75 12.82
C HIS A 96 -7.92 -0.89 11.29
N LEU A 97 -8.10 -2.13 10.82
CA LEU A 97 -8.27 -2.43 9.40
C LEU A 97 -9.47 -1.71 8.76
N ILE A 98 -10.60 -1.65 9.47
CA ILE A 98 -11.86 -1.08 8.94
C ILE A 98 -11.71 0.43 8.64
N PRO A 99 -11.24 1.29 9.57
CA PRO A 99 -11.03 2.71 9.26
C PRO A 99 -10.08 2.98 8.08
N ILE A 100 -8.97 2.24 7.99
CA ILE A 100 -7.98 2.44 6.93
C ILE A 100 -8.56 2.07 5.55
N THR A 101 -9.22 0.92 5.45
CA THR A 101 -9.89 0.50 4.20
C THR A 101 -11.03 1.44 3.82
N HIS A 102 -11.76 1.98 4.80
CA HIS A 102 -12.81 2.98 4.57
C HIS A 102 -12.25 4.27 3.95
N ILE A 103 -11.08 4.76 4.39
CA ILE A 103 -10.41 5.91 3.79
C ILE A 103 -10.08 5.65 2.31
N ILE A 104 -9.54 4.47 2.00
CA ILE A 104 -9.17 4.08 0.63
C ILE A 104 -10.42 4.01 -0.26
N HIS A 105 -11.51 3.39 0.22
CA HIS A 105 -12.75 3.24 -0.53
C HIS A 105 -13.52 4.56 -0.74
N ASN A 106 -13.46 5.48 0.22
CA ASN A 106 -14.15 6.78 0.13
C ASN A 106 -13.33 7.85 -0.60
N ARG A 107 -12.13 7.51 -1.08
CA ARG A 107 -11.32 8.44 -1.86
C ARG A 107 -12.10 8.81 -3.14
N PRO A 108 -12.28 10.11 -3.44
CA PRO A 108 -12.94 10.52 -4.68
C PRO A 108 -12.13 9.97 -5.85
N ARG A 109 -12.78 9.11 -6.66
CA ARG A 109 -12.12 8.45 -7.80
C ARG A 109 -11.62 9.55 -8.75
N ARG A 110 -10.30 9.79 -8.79
CA ARG A 110 -9.71 10.40 -9.97
C ARG A 110 -10.03 9.46 -11.12
N ILE A 111 -10.69 9.97 -12.15
CA ILE A 111 -11.05 9.21 -13.35
C ILE A 111 -9.75 8.79 -14.03
N GLN A 112 -9.20 7.66 -13.61
CA GLN A 112 -8.13 6.95 -14.29
C GLN A 112 -8.57 5.48 -14.34
N ALA A 113 -9.45 5.21 -15.30
CA ALA A 113 -9.81 3.90 -15.83
C ALA A 113 -10.36 2.84 -14.84
N PHE A 114 -11.68 2.79 -14.72
CA PHE A 114 -12.62 1.66 -14.89
C PHE A 114 -12.20 0.15 -14.87
N SER A 115 -10.96 -0.27 -14.59
CA SER A 115 -10.49 -1.55 -15.16
C SER A 115 -10.57 -2.84 -14.32
N ASP A 116 -10.79 -2.86 -13.00
CA ASP A 116 -10.62 -4.15 -12.26
C ASP A 116 -11.72 -4.55 -11.26
N ALA A 117 -12.86 -3.87 -11.23
CA ALA A 117 -13.90 -4.12 -10.21
C ALA A 117 -14.67 -5.46 -10.32
N PHE A 118 -14.32 -6.35 -11.27
CA PHE A 118 -15.00 -7.64 -11.44
C PHE A 118 -14.04 -8.80 -11.67
N ARG A 119 -13.24 -9.14 -10.64
CA ARG A 119 -12.74 -10.52 -10.50
C ARG A 119 -13.33 -11.15 -9.25
N ILE A 120 -14.60 -11.56 -9.39
CA ILE A 120 -15.20 -12.59 -8.54
C ILE A 120 -14.35 -13.85 -8.75
N ARG A 121 -13.64 -14.29 -7.71
CA ARG A 121 -13.07 -15.64 -7.69
C ARG A 121 -14.23 -16.61 -7.52
N LYS A 122 -14.39 -17.49 -8.51
CA LYS A 122 -15.33 -18.61 -8.50
C LYS A 122 -14.59 -19.80 -7.90
N ASP A 123 -15.15 -20.41 -6.86
CA ASP A 123 -14.81 -21.80 -6.50
C ASP A 123 -15.27 -22.77 -7.60
#